data_AF-A0A382TSU2-F1
#
_entry.id   AF-A0A382TSU2-F1
#
_cell.length_a   1.000
_cell.length_b   1.000
_cell.length_c   1.000
_cell.angle_alpha   90.00
_cell.angle_beta   90.00
_cell.angle_gamma   90.00
#
_symmetry.space_group_name_H-M   'P 1'
#
loop_
_entity.id
_entity.type
_entity.pdbx_description
1 polymer ?
#
loop_
_entity_poly.entity_id
_entity_poly.type
_entity_poly.pdbx_seq_one_letter_code
_entity_poly.pdbx_strand_id
1 'polypeptide(L)'
;MSQIVYLLVGLVGFPVFAKGGGPQYVLEPSFGYLVGFVPGALGVGVVAGHSPSFLRACLAVGVGLLIVYAVGVAGLFLNLRYVLASELDAVSIFHLGLAPLPKDLVVGLGAAWAGRRLGTALPRR
;
A
#
# COMPACT_ATOMS: atom_id res chain seq x y z
N MET A 1 2.07 -4.86 -12.45
CA MET A 1 1.13 -4.38 -13.48
C MET A 1 -0.28 -4.17 -12.93
N SER A 2 -0.84 -5.09 -12.15
CA SER A 2 -2.19 -4.96 -11.57
C SER A 2 -2.43 -3.65 -10.79
N GLN A 3 -1.45 -3.19 -10.01
CA GLN A 3 -1.58 -1.95 -9.23
C GLN A 3 -1.72 -0.69 -10.10
N ILE A 4 -1.05 -0.67 -11.26
CA ILE A 4 -1.17 0.44 -12.21
C ILE A 4 -2.58 0.46 -12.82
N VAL A 5 -3.09 -0.72 -13.22
CA VAL A 5 -4.46 -0.85 -13.73
C VAL A 5 -5.47 -0.41 -12.67
N TYR A 6 -5.30 -0.84 -11.42
CA TYR A 6 -6.14 -0.44 -10.30
C TYR A 6 -6.19 1.09 -10.14
N LEU A 7 -5.03 1.75 -10.17
CA LEU A 7 -4.94 3.21 -10.09
C LEU A 7 -5.64 3.90 -11.27
N LEU A 8 -5.35 3.47 -12.50
CA LEU A 8 -5.91 4.09 -13.70
C LEU A 8 -7.43 3.92 -13.76
N VAL A 9 -7.94 2.72 -13.49
CA VAL A 9 -9.38 2.44 -13.46
C VAL A 9 -10.09 3.31 -12.43
N GLY A 10 -9.52 3.43 -11.23
CA GLY A 10 -10.08 4.31 -10.21
C GLY A 10 -10.05 5.78 -10.58
N LEU A 11 -8.95 6.26 -11.19
CA LEU A 11 -8.83 7.65 -11.63
C LEU A 11 -9.75 8.00 -12.81
N VAL A 12 -10.04 7.05 -13.70
CA VAL A 12 -11.02 7.23 -14.79
C VAL A 12 -12.44 7.45 -14.25
N GLY A 13 -12.74 7.02 -13.02
CA GLY A 13 -14.04 7.25 -12.38
C GLY A 13 -14.75 5.99 -11.91
N PHE A 14 -14.18 4.80 -12.13
CA PHE A 14 -14.79 3.57 -11.62
C PHE A 14 -14.69 3.53 -10.08
N PRO A 15 -15.75 3.13 -9.37
CA PRO A 15 -15.81 3.18 -7.91
C PRO A 15 -15.05 2.00 -7.26
N VAL A 16 -13.74 1.91 -7.52
CA VAL A 16 -12.85 0.86 -6.99
C VAL A 16 -12.03 1.33 -5.78
N PHE A 17 -11.98 2.63 -5.51
CA PHE A 17 -11.37 3.18 -4.30
C PHE A 17 -12.40 3.25 -3.16
N ALA A 18 -11.92 3.39 -1.93
CA ALA A 18 -12.77 3.33 -0.73
C ALA A 18 -13.89 4.39 -0.69
N LYS A 19 -13.64 5.57 -1.26
CA LYS A 19 -14.62 6.67 -1.37
C LYS A 19 -15.19 6.83 -2.79
N GLY A 20 -15.14 5.79 -3.62
CA GLY A 20 -15.59 5.82 -5.01
C GLY A 20 -14.42 5.87 -6.01
N GLY A 21 -14.42 6.84 -6.92
CA GLY A 21 -13.40 6.97 -7.96
C GLY A 21 -13.44 8.36 -8.59
N GLY A 22 -12.48 8.63 -9.47
CA GLY A 22 -12.39 9.83 -10.28
C GLY A 22 -11.10 10.62 -10.07
N PRO A 23 -10.82 11.60 -10.94
CA PRO A 23 -9.58 12.37 -10.90
C PRO A 23 -9.44 13.21 -9.62
N GLN A 24 -10.56 13.64 -9.03
CA GLN A 24 -10.54 14.39 -7.77
C GLN A 24 -9.95 13.59 -6.60
N TYR A 25 -9.89 12.26 -6.71
CA TYR A 25 -9.27 11.41 -5.68
C TYR A 25 -7.78 11.71 -5.49
N VAL A 26 -7.10 12.32 -6.47
CA VAL A 26 -5.70 12.79 -6.32
C VAL A 26 -5.55 13.79 -5.16
N LEU A 27 -6.61 14.53 -4.84
CA LEU A 27 -6.65 15.51 -3.77
C LEU A 27 -7.00 14.89 -2.40
N GLU A 28 -7.29 13.59 -2.33
CA GLU A 28 -7.57 12.93 -1.05
C GLU A 28 -6.28 12.71 -0.25
N PRO A 29 -6.28 12.92 1.09
CA PRO A 29 -5.10 12.71 1.94
C PRO A 29 -4.57 11.27 1.87
N SER A 30 -5.44 10.30 1.60
CA SER A 30 -5.09 8.88 1.48
C SER A 30 -4.50 8.49 0.11
N PHE A 31 -4.51 9.39 -0.87
CA PHE A 31 -4.06 9.08 -2.24
C PHE A 31 -2.59 8.67 -2.33
N GLY A 32 -1.74 9.21 -1.45
CA GLY A 32 -0.33 8.83 -1.39
C GLY A 32 -0.13 7.32 -1.18
N TYR A 33 -0.99 6.67 -0.40
CA TYR A 33 -0.91 5.22 -0.15
C TYR A 33 -1.27 4.41 -1.39
N LEU A 34 -2.25 4.89 -2.19
CA LEU A 34 -2.62 4.29 -3.47
C LEU A 34 -1.45 4.32 -4.45
N VAL A 35 -0.76 5.46 -4.54
CA VAL A 35 0.46 5.59 -5.36
C VAL A 35 1.56 4.67 -4.84
N GLY A 36 1.72 4.59 -3.51
CA GLY A 36 2.70 3.72 -2.85
C GLY A 36 2.54 2.23 -3.14
N PHE A 37 1.33 1.76 -3.47
CA PHE A 37 1.11 0.36 -3.85
C PHE A 37 1.85 -0.05 -5.14
N VAL A 38 2.10 0.89 -6.06
CA VAL A 38 2.82 0.59 -7.31
C VAL A 38 4.28 0.18 -7.04
N PRO A 39 5.13 1.04 -6.45
CA PRO A 39 6.49 0.64 -6.08
C PRO A 39 6.50 -0.42 -4.97
N GLY A 40 5.51 -0.43 -4.07
CA GLY A 40 5.37 -1.45 -3.03
C GLY A 40 5.22 -2.85 -3.61
N ALA A 41 4.33 -3.04 -4.58
CA ALA A 41 4.14 -4.33 -5.25
C ALA A 41 5.38 -4.78 -6.05
N LEU A 42 6.11 -3.83 -6.65
CA LEU A 42 7.40 -4.13 -7.28
C LEU A 42 8.43 -4.62 -6.25
N GLY A 43 8.58 -3.92 -5.13
CA GLY A 43 9.49 -4.31 -4.05
C GLY A 43 9.15 -5.68 -3.46
N VAL A 44 7.87 -5.96 -3.21
CA VAL A 44 7.38 -7.27 -2.77
C VAL A 44 7.77 -8.36 -3.79
N GLY A 45 7.51 -8.13 -5.08
CA GLY A 45 7.82 -9.10 -6.15
C GLY A 45 9.31 -9.42 -6.24
N VAL A 46 10.17 -8.40 -6.16
CA VAL A 46 11.63 -8.56 -6.19
C VAL A 46 12.13 -9.38 -4.99
N VAL A 47 11.64 -9.10 -3.78
CA VAL A 47 12.11 -9.77 -2.55
C VAL A 47 11.54 -11.17 -2.38
N ALA A 48 10.26 -11.38 -2.73
CA ALA A 48 9.64 -12.69 -2.67
C ALA A 48 10.30 -13.67 -3.65
N GLY A 49 10.55 -13.21 -4.88
CA GLY A 49 11.11 -14.01 -5.97
C GLY A 49 10.35 -15.33 -6.15
N HIS A 50 11.07 -16.38 -6.55
CA HIS A 50 10.52 -17.74 -6.72
C HIS A 50 10.64 -18.60 -5.45
N SER A 51 10.98 -18.02 -4.29
CA SER A 51 11.23 -18.83 -3.10
C SER A 51 9.94 -19.20 -2.38
N PRO A 52 9.72 -20.47 -1.99
CA PRO A 52 8.59 -20.85 -1.14
C PRO A 52 8.83 -20.58 0.35
N SER A 53 9.82 -19.74 0.70
CA SER A 53 10.25 -19.55 2.09
C SER A 53 9.32 -18.57 2.80
N PHE A 54 8.79 -18.99 3.95
CA PHE A 54 7.96 -18.12 4.80
C PHE A 54 8.70 -16.87 5.25
N LEU A 55 9.98 -17.00 5.60
CA LEU A 55 10.80 -15.85 6.01
C LEU A 55 10.94 -14.84 4.87
N ARG A 56 11.14 -15.30 3.63
CA ARG A 56 11.17 -14.41 2.46
C ARG A 56 9.82 -13.75 2.19
N ALA A 57 8.71 -14.47 2.39
CA ALA A 57 7.38 -13.89 2.27
C ALA A 57 7.15 -12.79 3.32
N CYS A 58 7.55 -13.01 4.58
CA CYS A 58 7.48 -11.98 5.63
C CYS A 58 8.37 -10.78 5.31
N LEU A 59 9.59 -10.99 4.82
CA LEU A 59 10.48 -9.90 4.39
C LEU A 59 9.89 -9.11 3.22
N ALA A 60 9.31 -9.80 2.24
CA ALA A 60 8.66 -9.17 1.10
C ALA A 60 7.49 -8.29 1.55
N VAL A 61 6.63 -8.78 2.46
CA VAL A 61 5.55 -8.00 3.07
C VAL A 61 6.11 -6.79 3.81
N GLY A 62 7.16 -6.96 4.63
CA GLY A 62 7.79 -5.87 5.35
C GLY A 62 8.34 -4.77 4.43
N VAL A 63 8.99 -5.15 3.34
CA VAL A 63 9.49 -4.22 2.31
C VAL A 63 8.33 -3.51 1.61
N GLY A 64 7.27 -4.23 1.26
CA GLY A 64 6.06 -3.65 0.68
C GLY A 64 5.43 -2.60 1.60
N LEU A 65 5.26 -2.92 2.88
CA LEU A 65 4.75 -1.99 3.88
C LEU A 65 5.66 -0.77 4.01
N LEU A 66 6.97 -0.96 4.13
CA LEU A 66 7.91 0.15 4.24
C LEU A 66 7.77 1.13 3.07
N ILE A 67 7.72 0.62 1.84
CA ILE A 67 7.58 1.45 0.63
C ILE A 67 6.22 2.17 0.61
N VAL A 68 5.13 1.44 0.86
CA VAL A 68 3.77 2.01 0.86
C VAL A 68 3.64 3.10 1.91
N TYR A 69 4.15 2.89 3.11
CA TYR A 69 4.10 3.88 4.19
C TYR A 69 5.03 5.07 3.94
N ALA A 70 6.22 4.86 3.38
CA ALA A 70 7.10 5.97 3.03
C ALA A 70 6.45 6.93 2.03
N VAL A 71 5.86 6.39 0.96
CA VAL A 71 5.16 7.19 -0.06
C VAL A 71 3.83 7.72 0.47
N GLY A 72 3.08 6.91 1.20
CA GLY A 72 1.76 7.24 1.75
C GLY A 72 1.81 8.35 2.77
N VAL A 73 2.69 8.26 3.76
CA VAL A 73 2.85 9.28 4.80
C VAL A 73 3.42 10.58 4.21
N ALA A 74 4.35 10.49 3.25
CA ALA A 74 4.84 11.68 2.54
C ALA A 74 3.70 12.38 1.76
N GLY A 75 2.89 11.62 1.02
CA GLY A 75 1.72 12.15 0.32
C GLY A 75 0.67 12.75 1.27
N LEU A 76 0.40 12.07 2.40
CA LEU A 76 -0.49 12.55 3.45
C LEU A 76 -0.02 13.89 4.02
N PHE A 77 1.28 14.01 4.33
CA PHE A 77 1.87 15.23 4.85
C PHE A 77 1.72 16.40 3.87
N LEU A 78 2.07 16.19 2.60
CA LEU A 78 1.93 17.22 1.57
C LEU A 78 0.46 17.62 1.39
N ASN A 79 -0.45 16.65 1.37
CA ASN A 79 -1.87 16.91 1.19
C ASN A 79 -2.47 17.70 2.36
N LEU A 80 -2.23 17.27 3.61
CA LEU A 80 -2.73 17.97 4.79
C LEU A 80 -2.13 19.37 4.93
N ARG A 81 -0.87 19.57 4.53
CA ARG A 81 -0.20 20.86 4.64
C ARG A 81 -0.60 21.85 3.54
N TYR A 82 -0.70 21.40 2.29
CA TYR A 82 -0.87 22.28 1.13
C TYR A 82 -2.27 22.26 0.52
N VAL A 83 -3.03 21.17 0.67
CA VAL A 83 -4.38 21.03 0.08
C VAL A 83 -5.45 21.34 1.11
N LEU A 84 -5.42 20.68 2.27
CA LEU A 84 -6.41 20.93 3.33
C LEU A 84 -6.02 22.09 4.26
N ALA A 85 -4.80 22.62 4.13
CA ALA A 85 -4.26 23.70 4.97
C ALA A 85 -4.51 23.47 6.48
N SER A 86 -4.29 22.23 6.93
CA SER A 86 -4.54 21.84 8.32
C SER A 86 -3.45 22.38 9.25
N GLU A 87 -3.84 22.79 10.47
CA GLU A 87 -2.92 23.25 11.53
C GLU A 87 -2.31 22.10 12.34
N LEU A 88 -2.48 20.85 11.91
CA LEU A 88 -1.92 19.69 12.58
C LEU A 88 -0.38 19.76 12.59
N ASP A 89 0.20 19.43 13.75
CA ASP A 89 1.65 19.30 13.88
C ASP A 89 2.19 18.10 13.09
N ALA A 90 3.45 18.18 12.67
CA ALA A 90 4.10 17.14 11.88
C ALA A 90 4.09 15.77 12.59
N VAL A 91 4.24 15.77 13.93
CA VAL A 91 4.19 14.55 14.75
C VAL A 91 2.80 13.92 14.72
N SER A 92 1.74 14.74 14.83
CA SER A 92 0.35 14.27 14.73
C SER A 92 0.03 13.67 13.37
N ILE A 93 0.50 14.30 12.29
CA ILE A 93 0.34 13.78 10.92
C ILE A 93 1.05 12.43 10.78
N PHE A 94 2.25 12.29 11.33
CA PHE A 94 2.99 11.04 11.31
C PHE A 94 2.26 9.93 12.08
N HIS A 95 1.75 10.22 13.29
CA HIS A 95 0.95 9.26 14.05
C HIS A 95 -0.33 8.85 13.32
N LEU A 96 -1.05 9.80 12.70
CA LEU A 96 -2.22 9.53 11.87
C LEU A 96 -1.86 8.63 10.67
N GLY A 97 -0.75 8.94 10.00
CA GLY A 97 -0.28 8.18 8.85
C GLY A 97 0.17 6.76 9.20
N LEU A 98 0.64 6.53 10.43
CA LEU A 98 1.02 5.20 10.93
C LEU A 98 -0.10 4.47 11.66
N ALA A 99 -1.24 5.11 11.94
CA ALA A 99 -2.36 4.47 12.64
C ALA A 99 -2.83 3.14 12.02
N PRO A 100 -2.81 2.95 10.67
CA PRO A 100 -3.17 1.67 10.06
C PRO A 100 -2.11 0.57 10.20
N LEU A 101 -0.90 0.89 10.66
CA LEU A 101 0.25 -0.04 10.61
C LEU A 101 0.06 -1.32 11.43
N PRO A 102 -0.50 -1.28 12.65
CA PRO A 102 -0.76 -2.50 13.42
C PRO A 102 -1.71 -3.47 12.69
N LYS A 103 -2.78 -2.96 12.05
CA LYS A 103 -3.70 -3.81 11.28
C LYS A 103 -3.02 -4.40 10.06
N ASP A 104 -2.19 -3.63 9.38
CA ASP A 104 -1.54 -4.05 8.14
C ASP A 104 -0.43 -5.07 8.40
N LEU A 105 0.24 -5.01 9.55
CA LEU A 105 1.16 -6.06 10.00
C LEU A 105 0.42 -7.39 10.23
N VAL A 106 -0.71 -7.37 10.93
CA VAL A 106 -1.50 -8.59 11.21
C VAL A 106 -1.99 -9.21 9.90
N VAL A 107 -2.59 -8.40 9.03
CA VAL A 107 -3.09 -8.86 7.72
C VAL A 107 -1.94 -9.33 6.83
N GLY A 108 -0.81 -8.61 6.82
CA GLY A 108 0.37 -8.95 6.05
C GLY A 108 0.99 -10.30 6.46
N LEU A 109 1.07 -10.59 7.76
CA LEU A 109 1.51 -11.90 8.26
C LEU A 109 0.53 -13.01 7.87
N GLY A 110 -0.77 -12.75 7.97
CA GLY A 110 -1.81 -13.67 7.51
C GLY A 110 -1.71 -13.96 6.00
N ALA A 111 -1.45 -12.93 5.20
CA ALA A 111 -1.25 -13.05 3.76
C ALA A 111 0.02 -13.84 3.41
N ALA A 112 1.13 -13.62 4.12
CA ALA A 112 2.36 -14.41 3.94
C ALA A 112 2.14 -15.90 4.26
N TRP A 113 1.37 -16.20 5.33
CA TRP A 113 1.01 -17.56 5.70
C TRP A 113 0.09 -18.23 4.67
N ALA A 114 -0.96 -17.53 4.25
CA ALA A 114 -1.91 -18.05 3.25
C ALA A 114 -1.23 -18.25 1.88
N GLY A 115 -0.37 -17.29 1.48
CA GLY A 115 0.41 -17.36 0.25
C GLY A 115 1.33 -18.58 0.20
N ARG A 116 1.94 -18.96 1.34
CA ARG A 116 2.71 -20.20 1.44
C ARG A 116 1.85 -21.45 1.22
N ARG A 117 0.67 -21.51 1.85
CA ARG A 117 -0.25 -22.66 1.72
C ARG A 117 -0.82 -22.83 0.32
N LEU A 118 -1.14 -21.72 -0.35
CA LEU A 118 -1.64 -21.73 -1.73
C LEU A 118 -0.52 -21.99 -2.74
N GLY A 119 0.68 -21.47 -2.49
CA GLY A 119 1.85 -21.69 -3.34
C GLY A 119 2.34 -23.15 -3.39
N THR A 120 2.02 -23.97 -2.38
CA THR A 120 2.26 -25.42 -2.41
C THR A 120 1.17 -26.19 -3.17
N ALA A 121 0.00 -25.59 -3.41
CA ALA A 121 -1.16 -26.24 -4.04
C ALA A 121 -1.29 -25.95 -5.55
N LEU A 122 -0.69 -24.87 -6.05
CA LEU A 122 -0.79 -24.45 -7.45
C LEU A 122 0.56 -24.54 -8.18
N PRO A 123 0.64 -25.22 -9.35
CA PRO A 123 1.86 -25.27 -10.13
C PRO A 123 2.23 -23.87 -10.63
N ARG A 124 3.45 -23.43 -10.31
CA ARG A 124 4.02 -22.16 -10.76
C ARG A 124 4.31 -22.26 -12.26
N ARG A 125 3.60 -21.49 -13.08
CA ARG A 125 3.89 -21.31 -14.51
C ARG A 125 4.87 -20.17 -14.72
#